data_AF-A0A257VDI8-F1
#
_entry.id   AF-A0A257VDI8-F1
#
_cell.length_a   1.000
_cell.length_b   1.000
_cell.length_c   1.000
_cell.angle_alpha   90.00
_cell.angle_beta   90.00
_cell.angle_gamma   90.00
#
_symmetry.space_group_name_H-M   'P 1'
#
loop_
_entity.id
_entity.type
_entity.pdbx_description
1 polymer ?
#
loop_
_entity_poly.entity_id
_entity_poly.type
_entity_poly.pdbx_seq_one_letter_code
_entity_poly.pdbx_strand_id
1 'polypeptide(L)'
;DLVMATQPTSANAAERTKKYVRYGSSPRGAQALVECGRVLALMKGRTHLSIEDIQAIAASVLRHRIILNFDAHADGETPDSVLQHIVRSVAPAKV
;
A
#
# COMPACT_ATOMS: atom_id res chain seq x y z
N ASP A 1 -2.32 -6.14 7.02
CA ASP A 1 -1.73 -6.81 5.82
C ASP A 1 -1.10 -5.88 4.81
N LEU A 2 -1.80 -4.85 4.33
CA LEU A 2 -1.30 -3.96 3.27
C LEU A 2 0.13 -3.41 3.50
N VAL A 3 0.44 -2.87 4.67
CA VAL A 3 1.78 -2.34 4.98
C VAL A 3 2.83 -3.46 5.00
N MET A 4 2.50 -4.63 5.53
CA MET A 4 3.41 -5.78 5.54
C MET A 4 3.67 -6.29 4.12
N ALA A 5 2.69 -6.24 3.23
CA ALA A 5 2.86 -6.61 1.82
C ALA A 5 3.77 -5.65 1.03
N THR A 6 4.15 -4.50 1.60
CA THR A 6 5.20 -3.63 1.05
C THR A 6 6.61 -4.06 1.48
N GLN A 7 6.75 -4.91 2.49
CA GLN A 7 8.06 -5.37 2.97
C GLN A 7 8.54 -6.55 2.11
N PRO A 8 9.71 -6.47 1.44
CA PRO A 8 10.16 -7.51 0.52
C PRO A 8 10.45 -8.86 1.20
N THR A 9 10.69 -8.87 2.51
CA THR A 9 10.93 -10.08 3.30
C THR A 9 9.67 -10.63 3.99
N SER A 10 8.53 -9.99 3.83
CA SER A 10 7.28 -10.46 4.45
C SER A 10 6.73 -11.69 3.72
N ALA A 11 6.18 -12.63 4.48
CA ALA A 11 5.39 -13.73 3.93
C ALA A 11 4.18 -13.25 3.09
N ASN A 12 3.67 -12.04 3.37
CA ASN A 12 2.53 -11.45 2.68
C ASN A 12 2.94 -10.63 1.44
N ALA A 13 4.23 -10.60 1.10
CA ALA A 13 4.72 -9.84 -0.05
C ALA A 13 4.43 -10.58 -1.35
N ALA A 14 3.81 -9.88 -2.31
CA ALA A 14 3.69 -10.39 -3.67
C ALA A 14 5.07 -10.46 -4.34
N GLU A 15 5.20 -11.30 -5.37
CA GLU A 15 6.45 -11.46 -6.13
C GLU A 15 7.00 -10.13 -6.65
N ARG A 16 6.11 -9.22 -7.08
CA ARG A 16 6.49 -7.89 -7.53
C ARG A 16 7.12 -7.05 -6.41
N THR A 17 6.62 -7.15 -5.18
CA THR A 17 7.25 -6.50 -4.01
C THR A 17 8.64 -7.07 -3.77
N LYS A 18 8.77 -8.41 -3.76
CA LYS A 18 10.05 -9.09 -3.52
C LYS A 18 11.10 -8.71 -4.57
N LYS A 19 10.68 -8.59 -5.83
CA LYS A 19 11.55 -8.24 -6.95
C LYS A 19 11.99 -6.77 -6.94
N TYR A 20 11.08 -5.83 -6.63
CA TYR A 20 11.31 -4.41 -6.92
C TYR A 20 11.44 -3.50 -5.70
N VAL A 21 10.96 -3.91 -4.53
CA VAL A 21 11.02 -3.06 -3.33
C VAL A 21 12.28 -3.36 -2.54
N ARG A 22 13.09 -2.32 -2.32
CA ARG A 22 14.27 -2.37 -1.44
C ARG A 22 13.90 -2.18 0.03
N TYR A 23 13.01 -1.22 0.30
CA TYR A 23 12.50 -0.93 1.64
C TYR A 23 11.00 -0.67 1.58
N GLY A 24 10.23 -1.43 2.36
CA GLY A 24 8.80 -1.23 2.50
C GLY A 24 8.44 -0.11 3.48
N SER A 25 7.16 0.20 3.57
CA SER A 25 6.66 1.20 4.51
C SER A 25 6.82 0.74 5.95
N SER A 26 7.29 1.65 6.81
CA SER A 26 7.38 1.44 8.26
C SER A 26 5.98 1.44 8.92
N PRO A 27 5.89 1.12 10.23
CA PRO A 27 4.62 1.21 10.98
C PRO A 27 3.91 2.56 10.89
N ARG A 28 4.63 3.65 10.60
CA ARG A 28 4.05 4.99 10.39
C ARG A 28 3.12 5.04 9.19
N GLY A 29 3.35 4.19 8.16
CA GLY A 29 2.42 4.08 7.04
C GLY A 29 1.07 3.51 7.47
N ALA A 30 1.05 2.55 8.41
CA ALA A 30 -0.20 1.99 8.93
C ALA A 30 -1.00 3.04 9.72
N GLN A 31 -0.31 3.81 10.56
CA GLN A 31 -0.90 4.92 11.30
C GLN A 31 -1.53 5.96 10.36
N ALA A 32 -0.77 6.41 9.36
CA ALA A 32 -1.23 7.39 8.37
C ALA A 32 -2.43 6.88 7.56
N LEU A 33 -2.45 5.59 7.18
CA LEU A 33 -3.61 4.99 6.50
C LEU A 33 -4.87 5.07 7.38
N VAL A 34 -4.77 4.75 8.67
CA VAL A 34 -5.92 4.81 9.58
C VAL A 34 -6.38 6.26 9.80
N GLU A 35 -5.46 7.18 10.05
CA GLU A 35 -5.78 8.59 10.29
C GLU A 35 -6.44 9.25 9.07
N CYS A 36 -5.82 9.14 7.89
CA CYS A 36 -6.38 9.68 6.65
C CYS A 36 -7.67 8.95 6.26
N GLY A 37 -7.76 7.64 6.50
CA GLY A 37 -8.96 6.85 6.20
C GLY A 37 -10.17 7.28 7.02
N ARG A 38 -9.98 7.57 8.32
CA ARG A 38 -11.05 8.08 9.19
C ARG A 38 -11.56 9.43 8.73
N VAL A 39 -10.67 10.32 8.30
CA VAL A 39 -11.07 11.62 7.73
C VAL A 39 -11.85 11.42 6.44
N LEU A 40 -11.40 10.54 5.55
CA LEU A 40 -12.12 10.24 4.30
C LEU A 40 -13.52 9.64 4.57
N ALA A 41 -13.64 8.72 5.53
CA ALA A 41 -14.93 8.16 5.93
C ALA A 41 -15.89 9.24 6.46
N LEU A 42 -15.37 10.14 7.31
CA LEU A 42 -16.15 11.25 7.86
C LEU A 42 -16.60 12.23 6.78
N MET A 43 -15.73 12.57 5.83
CA MET A 43 -16.07 13.41 4.66
C MET A 43 -17.17 12.79 3.78
N LYS A 44 -17.29 11.45 3.79
CA LYS A 44 -18.36 10.71 3.11
C LYS A 44 -19.60 10.50 3.99
N GLY A 45 -19.70 11.13 5.16
CA GLY A 45 -20.84 11.03 6.08
C GLY A 45 -20.92 9.71 6.86
N ARG A 46 -19.86 8.89 6.85
CA ARG A 46 -19.79 7.65 7.64
C ARG A 46 -19.01 7.87 8.93
N THR A 47 -19.47 7.26 10.02
CA THR A 47 -18.84 7.31 11.34
C THR A 47 -17.86 6.16 11.59
N HIS A 48 -17.69 5.27 10.61
CA HIS A 48 -16.80 4.11 10.69
C HIS A 48 -15.90 4.04 9.46
N LEU A 49 -14.65 3.65 9.69
CA LEU A 49 -13.66 3.38 8.65
C LEU A 49 -14.00 2.07 7.94
N SER A 50 -13.93 2.05 6.60
CA SER A 50 -14.05 0.82 5.81
C SER A 50 -12.76 0.47 5.07
N ILE A 51 -12.68 -0.76 4.55
CA ILE A 51 -11.53 -1.21 3.76
C ILE A 51 -11.41 -0.39 2.47
N GLU A 52 -12.53 0.00 1.86
CA GLU A 52 -12.59 0.81 0.65
C GLU A 52 -11.95 2.19 0.86
N ASP A 53 -12.08 2.77 2.05
CA ASP A 53 -11.41 4.03 2.37
C ASP A 53 -9.89 3.86 2.40
N ILE A 54 -9.41 2.78 3.02
CA ILE A 54 -7.98 2.45 3.07
C ILE A 54 -7.44 2.21 1.65
N GLN A 55 -8.16 1.46 0.82
CA GLN A 55 -7.78 1.22 -0.57
C GLN A 55 -7.74 2.51 -1.39
N ALA A 56 -8.71 3.40 -1.19
CA ALA A 56 -8.79 4.68 -1.91
C ALA A 56 -7.60 5.61 -1.64
N ILE A 57 -7.06 5.61 -0.42
CA ILE A 57 -5.93 6.48 -0.03
C ILE A 57 -4.57 5.79 -0.10
N ALA A 58 -4.53 4.48 -0.33
CA ALA A 58 -3.31 3.67 -0.20
C ALA A 58 -2.14 4.23 -1.01
N ALA A 59 -2.39 4.58 -2.27
CA ALA A 59 -1.36 5.14 -3.14
C ALA A 59 -0.86 6.50 -2.63
N SER A 60 -1.75 7.39 -2.19
CA SER A 60 -1.36 8.72 -1.66
C SER A 60 -0.51 8.62 -0.40
N VAL A 61 -0.85 7.70 0.50
CA VAL A 61 -0.13 7.52 1.77
C VAL A 61 1.19 6.78 1.58
N LEU A 62 1.24 5.76 0.71
CA LEU A 62 2.37 4.83 0.64
C LEU A 62 3.39 5.13 -0.47
N ARG A 63 3.05 5.89 -1.52
CA ARG A 63 3.93 6.12 -2.70
C ARG A 63 5.33 6.63 -2.35
N HIS A 64 5.42 7.47 -1.34
CA HIS A 64 6.67 8.11 -0.89
C HIS A 64 7.26 7.39 0.33
N ARG A 65 6.74 6.20 0.67
CA ARG A 65 7.14 5.40 1.83
C ARG A 65 7.68 4.03 1.43
N ILE A 66 7.81 3.77 0.13
CA ILE A 66 8.49 2.61 -0.41
C ILE A 66 9.71 3.09 -1.21
N ILE A 67 10.80 2.34 -1.11
CA ILE A 67 12.02 2.61 -1.87
C ILE A 67 12.21 1.47 -2.84
N LEU A 68 12.25 1.78 -4.14
CA LEU A 68 12.47 0.79 -5.19
C LEU A 68 13.97 0.52 -5.39
N ASN A 69 14.31 -0.68 -5.86
CA ASN A 69 15.69 -1.06 -6.19
C ASN A 69 16.06 -0.65 -7.63
N PHE A 70 17.30 -0.91 -8.04
CA PHE A 70 17.79 -0.52 -9.37
C PHE A 70 17.03 -1.22 -10.51
N ASP A 71 16.76 -2.52 -10.36
CA ASP A 71 16.03 -3.31 -11.37
C ASP A 71 14.64 -2.74 -11.65
N ALA A 72 13.95 -2.24 -10.61
CA ALA A 72 12.66 -1.56 -10.79
C ALA A 72 12.77 -0.34 -11.70
N HIS A 73 13.81 0.49 -11.52
CA HIS A 73 14.02 1.67 -12.35
C HIS A 73 14.41 1.28 -13.78
N ALA A 74 15.22 0.23 -13.94
CA ALA A 74 15.61 -0.30 -15.25
C ALA A 74 14.40 -0.86 -16.03
N ASP A 75 13.48 -1.53 -15.33
CA ASP A 75 12.24 -2.08 -15.88
C ASP A 75 11.12 -1.01 -16.05
N GLY A 76 11.37 0.25 -15.69
CA GLY A 76 10.40 1.35 -15.82
C GLY A 76 9.27 1.32 -14.78
N GLU A 77 9.44 0.59 -13.68
CA GLU A 77 8.48 0.55 -12.58
C GLU A 77 8.51 1.85 -11.76
N THR A 78 7.34 2.22 -11.27
CA THR A 78 7.13 3.38 -10.41
C THR A 78 6.55 2.95 -9.06
N PRO A 79 6.66 3.77 -8.00
CA PRO A 79 6.00 3.46 -6.75
C PRO A 79 4.49 3.23 -6.91
N ASP A 80 3.85 3.98 -7.80
CA ASP A 80 2.42 3.83 -8.12
C ASP A 80 2.11 2.48 -8.80
N SER A 81 2.91 2.08 -9.80
CA SER A 81 2.70 0.79 -10.48
C SER A 81 2.92 -0.38 -9.52
N VAL A 82 3.94 -0.33 -8.67
CA VAL A 82 4.20 -1.39 -7.67
C VAL A 82 3.09 -1.42 -6.62
N LEU A 83 2.67 -0.27 -6.08
CA LEU A 83 1.60 -0.21 -5.08
C LEU A 83 0.26 -0.69 -5.62
N GLN A 84 -0.07 -0.41 -6.87
CA GLN A 84 -1.30 -0.91 -7.48
C GLN A 84 -1.36 -2.45 -7.45
N HIS A 85 -0.23 -3.12 -7.70
CA HIS A 85 -0.13 -4.58 -7.59
C HIS A 85 -0.25 -5.06 -6.14
N ILE A 86 0.41 -4.38 -5.20
CA ILE A 86 0.36 -4.72 -3.77
C ILE A 86 -1.06 -4.59 -3.22
N VAL A 87 -1.75 -3.48 -3.52
CA VAL A 87 -3.13 -3.26 -3.04
C VAL A 87 -4.06 -4.33 -3.57
N ARG A 88 -3.89 -4.75 -4.84
CA ARG A 88 -4.68 -5.83 -5.44
C ARG A 88 -4.38 -7.20 -4.80
N SER A 89 -3.14 -7.47 -4.40
CA SER A 89 -2.76 -8.77 -3.81
C SER A 89 -3.26 -8.97 -2.38
N VAL A 90 -3.62 -7.89 -1.67
CA VAL A 90 -4.13 -7.95 -0.29
C VAL A 90 -5.62 -7.63 -0.17
N ALA A 91 -6.27 -7.22 -1.26
CA ALA A 91 -7.70 -6.93 -1.24
C ALA A 91 -8.47 -8.24 -0.98
N PRO A 92 -9.44 -8.25 -0.04
CA PRO A 92 -10.30 -9.42 0.15
C PRO A 92 -11.03 -9.71 -1.16
N ALA A 93 -11.18 -10.99 -1.50
CA ALA A 93 -12.03 -11.40 -2.61
C ALA A 93 -13.41 -10.77 -2.41
N LYS A 94 -13.93 -10.08 -3.43
CA LYS A 94 -15.31 -9.60 -3.39
C LYS A 94 -16.21 -10.83 -3.25
N VAL A 95 -16.83 -10.99 -2.09
CA VAL A 95 -17.91 -11.95 -1.84
C VAL A 95 -19.17 -11.44 -2.51
#